data_AF-A0A2G5UX09-F1
#
_entry.id   AF-A0A2G5UX09-F1
#
_cell.length_a   1.000
_cell.length_b   1.000
_cell.length_c   1.000
_cell.angle_alpha   90.00
_cell.angle_beta   90.00
_cell.angle_gamma   90.00
#
_symmetry.space_group_name_H-M   'P 1'
#
loop_
_entity.id
_entity.type
_entity.pdbx_description
1 polymer ?
#
loop_
_entity_poly.entity_id
_entity_poly.type
_entity_poly.pdbx_seq_one_letter_code
_entity_poly.pdbx_strand_id
1 'polypeptide(L)'
;MAYVSVANESENSKYLLHFVLIFVSNAARFADAWLKGSKRKDQNLNYVILGFVGMMVSVWTLAGCILAVEYKFHIEVFAMLYIPVLCAFIAFYSMIFNAYKDLYLMLPTENRPFFGNKRYVVVFGLFHLSVAYGSLFLTESWPLCCLLTFASFIFLVNAWSCFFTDSYILCEHRRYEWDMKDQPTDGIICHVVVRRNSGEMEKLPIDVQFDDKLNTSILVYRVLESRRGSRKED
;
A
#
# COMPACT_ATOMS: atom_id res chain seq x y z
N MET A 1 -3.69 14.18 -19.54
CA MET A 1 -4.40 15.38 -20.01
C MET A 1 -5.56 15.07 -20.97
N ALA A 2 -5.66 13.87 -21.57
CA ALA A 2 -6.79 13.48 -22.44
C ALA A 2 -8.13 13.23 -21.71
N TYR A 3 -8.11 12.78 -20.45
CA TYR A 3 -9.35 12.53 -19.69
C TYR A 3 -10.17 13.79 -19.41
N VAL A 4 -9.48 14.89 -19.11
CA VAL A 4 -10.12 16.19 -18.88
C VAL A 4 -10.65 16.76 -20.19
N SER A 5 -9.99 16.53 -21.34
CA SER A 5 -10.47 17.06 -22.62
C SER A 5 -11.74 16.34 -23.11
N VAL A 6 -11.81 15.01 -22.99
CA VAL A 6 -13.02 14.24 -23.37
C VAL A 6 -14.20 14.54 -22.45
N ALA A 7 -13.95 14.75 -21.15
CA ALA A 7 -14.96 15.23 -20.20
C ALA A 7 -15.46 16.66 -20.50
N ASN A 8 -14.61 17.51 -21.10
CA ASN A 8 -14.93 18.91 -21.38
C ASN A 8 -15.81 19.08 -22.62
N GLU A 9 -15.82 18.10 -23.53
CA GLU A 9 -16.69 18.07 -24.72
C GLU A 9 -18.10 17.52 -24.45
N SER A 10 -18.36 17.02 -23.23
CA SER A 10 -19.70 16.59 -22.82
C SER A 10 -20.63 17.79 -22.58
N GLU A 11 -21.87 17.66 -23.04
CA GLU A 11 -22.97 18.60 -22.74
C GLU A 11 -23.20 18.76 -21.22
N ASN A 12 -22.79 17.74 -20.44
CA ASN A 12 -22.84 17.68 -18.99
C ASN A 12 -21.52 18.04 -18.29
N SER A 13 -20.53 18.59 -19.00
CA SER A 13 -19.20 18.96 -18.48
C SER A 13 -19.26 19.82 -17.21
N LYS A 14 -20.23 20.74 -17.11
CA LYS A 14 -20.47 21.57 -15.92
C LYS A 14 -20.90 20.75 -14.70
N TYR A 15 -21.77 19.77 -14.89
CA TYR A 15 -22.23 18.87 -13.84
C TYR A 15 -21.10 17.95 -13.38
N LEU A 16 -20.33 17.42 -14.33
CA LEU A 16 -19.16 16.61 -14.05
C LEU A 16 -18.13 17.40 -13.22
N LEU A 17 -17.82 18.64 -13.63
CA LEU A 17 -16.90 19.51 -12.90
C LEU A 17 -17.39 19.81 -11.48
N HIS A 18 -18.69 20.12 -11.30
CA HIS A 18 -19.27 20.31 -9.98
C HIS A 18 -19.18 19.06 -9.11
N PHE A 19 -19.47 17.88 -9.67
CA PHE A 19 -19.33 16.61 -8.98
C PHE A 19 -17.89 16.37 -8.53
N VAL A 20 -16.91 16.59 -9.41
CA VAL A 20 -15.48 16.45 -9.08
C VAL A 20 -15.07 17.39 -7.96
N LEU A 21 -15.45 18.67 -8.04
CA LEU A 21 -15.11 19.66 -7.02
C LEU A 21 -15.73 19.32 -5.65
N ILE A 22 -16.99 18.91 -5.63
CA ILE A 22 -17.69 18.48 -4.40
C ILE A 22 -17.00 17.24 -3.82
N PHE A 23 -16.72 16.23 -4.64
CA PHE A 23 -16.14 14.97 -4.18
C PHE A 23 -14.72 15.19 -3.64
N VAL A 24 -13.87 15.91 -4.37
CA VAL A 24 -12.49 16.22 -3.95
C VAL A 24 -12.49 17.06 -2.67
N SER A 25 -13.37 18.07 -2.56
CA SER A 25 -13.49 18.89 -1.35
C SER A 25 -13.90 18.07 -0.13
N ASN A 26 -14.89 17.17 -0.28
CA ASN A 26 -15.31 16.27 0.80
C ASN A 26 -14.21 15.27 1.17
N ALA A 27 -13.53 14.68 0.18
CA ALA A 27 -12.41 13.77 0.40
C ALA A 27 -11.25 14.47 1.13
N ALA A 28 -10.92 15.71 0.76
CA ALA A 28 -9.88 16.51 1.40
C ALA A 28 -10.24 16.85 2.86
N ARG A 29 -11.49 17.26 3.12
CA ARG A 29 -11.99 17.51 4.48
C ARG A 29 -11.95 16.25 5.35
N PHE A 30 -12.35 15.12 4.78
CA PHE A 30 -12.31 13.83 5.46
C PHE A 30 -10.86 13.40 5.76
N ALA A 31 -9.94 13.58 4.82
CA ALA A 31 -8.53 13.30 5.00
C ALA A 31 -7.92 14.18 6.10
N ASP A 32 -8.21 15.48 6.12
CA ASP A 32 -7.74 16.42 7.16
C ASP A 32 -8.28 16.03 8.55
N ALA A 33 -9.58 15.71 8.64
CA ALA A 33 -10.19 15.23 9.88
C ALA A 33 -9.58 13.90 10.36
N TRP A 34 -9.34 12.96 9.45
CA TRP A 34 -8.67 11.71 9.76
C TRP A 34 -7.24 11.96 10.24
N LEU A 35 -6.45 12.77 9.53
CA LEU A 35 -5.07 13.09 9.91
C LEU A 35 -4.99 13.72 11.30
N LYS A 36 -5.93 14.61 11.64
CA LYS A 36 -6.03 15.24 12.97
C LYS A 36 -6.47 14.27 14.07
N GLY A 37 -7.35 13.32 13.76
CA GLY A 37 -7.88 12.32 14.71
C GLY A 37 -7.02 11.06 14.84
N SER A 38 -6.12 10.81 13.88
CA SER A 38 -5.24 9.66 13.84
C SER A 38 -4.17 9.77 14.92
N LYS A 39 -4.48 9.24 16.12
CA LYS A 39 -3.43 8.80 17.06
C LYS A 39 -2.49 7.86 16.29
N ARG A 40 -1.17 8.00 16.45
CA ARG A 40 -0.13 7.16 15.84
C ARG A 40 -0.47 5.68 16.07
N LYS A 41 -1.23 5.08 15.15
CA LYS A 41 -1.69 3.70 15.26
C LYS A 41 -0.73 2.88 14.44
N ASP A 42 -0.05 1.94 15.09
CA ASP A 42 1.00 1.16 14.47
C ASP A 42 0.52 0.45 13.20
N GLN A 43 1.44 0.29 12.24
CA GLN A 43 1.15 -0.37 10.98
C GLN A 43 0.91 -1.87 11.24
N ASN A 44 -0.32 -2.32 11.00
CA ASN A 44 -0.72 -3.73 11.13
C ASN A 44 -0.60 -4.43 9.77
N LEU A 45 -0.12 -5.67 9.74
CA LEU A 45 0.00 -6.48 8.53
C LEU A 45 -1.31 -6.57 7.73
N ASN A 46 -2.46 -6.68 8.38
CA ASN A 46 -3.77 -6.71 7.72
C ASN A 46 -4.10 -5.40 7.01
N TYR A 47 -3.70 -4.26 7.56
CA TYR A 47 -3.87 -2.96 6.89
C TYR A 47 -2.94 -2.84 5.68
N VAL A 48 -1.73 -3.39 5.77
CA VAL A 48 -0.78 -3.43 4.64
C VAL A 48 -1.33 -4.29 3.50
N ILE A 49 -1.84 -5.49 3.81
CA ILE A 49 -2.48 -6.38 2.84
C ILE A 49 -3.68 -5.68 2.19
N LEU A 50 -4.57 -5.11 3.00
CA LEU A 50 -5.75 -4.40 2.52
C LEU A 50 -5.36 -3.21 1.64
N GLY A 51 -4.30 -2.49 1.99
CA GLY A 51 -3.74 -1.41 1.17
C GLY A 51 -3.28 -1.92 -0.20
N PHE A 52 -2.52 -3.00 -0.26
CA PHE A 52 -2.04 -3.53 -1.55
C PHE A 52 -3.19 -4.07 -2.41
N VAL A 53 -4.10 -4.84 -1.82
CA VAL A 53 -5.29 -5.38 -2.52
C VAL A 53 -6.17 -4.24 -3.02
N GLY A 54 -6.43 -3.23 -2.19
CA GLY A 54 -7.24 -2.07 -2.56
C GLY A 54 -6.60 -1.24 -3.68
N MET A 55 -5.29 -0.98 -3.62
CA MET A 55 -4.59 -0.31 -4.72
C MET A 55 -4.62 -1.12 -6.02
N MET A 56 -4.46 -2.44 -5.95
CA MET A 56 -4.57 -3.33 -7.13
C MET A 56 -5.96 -3.22 -7.78
N VAL A 57 -7.03 -3.34 -6.99
CA VAL A 57 -8.42 -3.19 -7.48
C VAL A 57 -8.64 -1.80 -8.07
N SER A 58 -8.17 -0.74 -7.40
CA SER A 58 -8.28 0.62 -7.92
C SER A 58 -7.57 0.80 -9.25
N VAL A 59 -6.37 0.23 -9.42
CA VAL A 59 -5.60 0.31 -10.66
C VAL A 59 -6.32 -0.36 -11.83
N TRP A 60 -6.85 -1.57 -11.63
CA TRP A 60 -7.66 -2.24 -12.67
C TRP A 60 -8.92 -1.46 -13.01
N THR A 61 -9.56 -0.87 -12.00
CA THR A 61 -10.74 -0.03 -12.23
C THR A 61 -10.39 1.26 -12.99
N LEU A 62 -9.26 1.92 -12.68
CA LEU A 62 -8.76 3.07 -13.43
C LEU A 62 -8.45 2.71 -14.88
N ALA A 63 -7.78 1.57 -15.12
CA ALA A 63 -7.53 1.07 -16.46
C ALA A 63 -8.85 0.82 -17.22
N GLY A 64 -9.84 0.20 -16.56
CA GLY A 64 -11.18 0.03 -17.10
C GLY A 64 -11.86 1.35 -17.45
N CYS A 65 -11.79 2.38 -16.59
CA CYS A 65 -12.33 3.70 -16.88
C CYS A 65 -11.66 4.35 -18.09
N ILE A 66 -10.33 4.25 -18.21
CA ILE A 66 -9.58 4.79 -19.36
C ILE A 66 -10.05 4.12 -20.66
N LEU A 67 -10.09 2.79 -20.69
CA LEU A 67 -10.52 2.04 -21.86
C LEU A 67 -12.00 2.31 -22.21
N ALA A 68 -12.88 2.36 -21.21
CA ALA A 68 -14.30 2.64 -21.44
C ALA A 68 -14.52 4.03 -22.06
N VAL A 69 -13.80 5.05 -21.58
CA VAL A 69 -13.85 6.39 -22.17
C VAL A 69 -13.27 6.40 -23.59
N GLU A 70 -12.14 5.74 -23.82
CA GLU A 70 -11.50 5.66 -25.14
C GLU A 70 -12.41 5.00 -26.20
N TYR A 71 -13.03 3.87 -25.86
CA TYR A 71 -13.99 3.18 -26.75
C TYR A 71 -15.41 3.77 -26.71
N LYS A 72 -15.60 4.93 -26.07
CA LYS A 72 -16.88 5.65 -25.99
C LYS A 72 -18.01 4.85 -25.32
N PHE A 73 -17.67 3.91 -24.45
CA PHE A 73 -18.63 3.07 -23.72
C PHE A 73 -19.07 3.74 -22.42
N HIS A 74 -20.34 4.17 -22.34
CA HIS A 74 -20.93 4.84 -21.17
C HIS A 74 -20.01 5.92 -20.55
N ILE A 75 -19.49 6.81 -21.39
CA ILE A 75 -18.42 7.78 -21.05
C ILE A 75 -18.71 8.50 -19.73
N GLU A 76 -19.92 9.01 -19.53
CA GLU A 76 -20.26 9.79 -18.34
C GLU A 76 -20.16 8.99 -17.04
N VAL A 77 -20.57 7.71 -17.05
CA VAL A 77 -20.51 6.83 -15.87
C VAL A 77 -19.07 6.57 -15.49
N PHE A 78 -18.23 6.19 -16.46
CA PHE A 78 -16.82 5.91 -16.20
C PHE A 78 -16.01 7.18 -15.90
N ALA A 79 -16.37 8.31 -16.51
CA ALA A 79 -15.89 9.66 -16.16
C ALA A 79 -16.10 9.96 -14.68
N MET A 80 -17.33 9.77 -14.18
CA MET A 80 -17.67 9.98 -12.77
C MET A 80 -17.02 8.97 -11.84
N LEU A 81 -16.81 7.72 -12.27
CA LEU A 81 -16.20 6.67 -11.45
C LEU A 81 -14.69 6.89 -11.22
N TYR A 82 -13.98 7.51 -12.16
CA TYR A 82 -12.53 7.64 -12.11
C TYR A 82 -12.02 8.41 -10.89
N ILE A 83 -12.66 9.53 -10.52
CA ILE A 83 -12.23 10.36 -9.40
C ILE A 83 -12.41 9.64 -8.05
N PRO A 84 -13.58 9.04 -7.73
CA PRO A 84 -13.75 8.19 -6.56
C PRO A 84 -12.71 7.07 -6.45
N VAL A 85 -12.41 6.40 -7.57
CA VAL A 85 -11.43 5.31 -7.60
C VAL A 85 -10.01 5.84 -7.33
N LEU A 86 -9.66 7.00 -7.88
CA LEU A 86 -8.38 7.66 -7.60
C LEU A 86 -8.26 8.06 -6.12
N CYS A 87 -9.32 8.60 -5.52
CA CYS A 87 -9.36 8.88 -4.09
C CYS A 87 -9.24 7.60 -3.25
N ALA A 88 -9.92 6.53 -3.65
CA ALA A 88 -9.80 5.22 -3.00
C ALA A 88 -8.37 4.67 -3.11
N PHE A 89 -7.71 4.82 -4.25
CA PHE A 89 -6.30 4.47 -4.42
C PHE A 89 -5.41 5.18 -3.40
N ILE A 90 -5.57 6.49 -3.24
CA ILE A 90 -4.81 7.29 -2.25
C ILE A 90 -5.12 6.83 -0.82
N ALA A 91 -6.39 6.53 -0.52
CA ALA A 91 -6.79 6.03 0.79
C ALA A 91 -6.13 4.68 1.10
N PHE A 92 -6.12 3.73 0.16
CA PHE A 92 -5.44 2.45 0.31
C PHE A 92 -3.91 2.61 0.40
N TYR A 93 -3.32 3.52 -0.37
CA TYR A 93 -1.90 3.85 -0.24
C TYR A 93 -1.55 4.34 1.17
N SER A 94 -2.41 5.15 1.79
CA SER A 94 -2.20 5.64 3.17
C SER A 94 -2.13 4.52 4.22
N MET A 95 -2.71 3.34 3.93
CA MET A 95 -2.65 2.17 4.82
C MET A 95 -1.28 1.49 4.83
N ILE A 96 -0.51 1.67 3.75
CA ILE A 96 0.87 1.16 3.60
C ILE A 96 1.88 2.24 3.99
N PHE A 97 1.56 3.50 3.67
CA PHE A 97 2.46 4.62 3.86
C PHE A 97 2.73 4.88 5.35
N ASN A 98 4.01 5.05 5.67
CA ASN A 98 4.47 5.10 7.05
C ASN A 98 5.24 6.36 7.45
N ALA A 99 5.24 7.42 6.63
CA ALA A 99 6.14 8.57 6.84
C ALA A 99 5.90 9.39 8.12
N TYR A 100 4.87 9.06 8.91
CA TYR A 100 4.58 9.73 10.18
C TYR A 100 4.53 8.77 11.37
N LYS A 101 4.96 7.51 11.20
CA LYS A 101 5.09 6.57 12.31
C LYS A 101 6.56 6.25 12.55
N ASP A 102 6.87 6.04 13.81
CA ASP A 102 8.22 5.67 14.22
C ASP A 102 8.53 4.21 13.89
N LEU A 103 7.53 3.40 13.53
CA LEU A 103 7.65 1.95 13.32
C LEU A 103 7.14 1.53 11.94
N TYR A 104 7.91 0.72 11.20
CA TYR A 104 7.51 0.13 9.93
C TYR A 104 7.56 -1.40 9.96
N LEU A 105 6.78 -2.03 9.08
CA LEU A 105 6.75 -3.48 8.90
C LEU A 105 7.72 -3.89 7.79
N MET A 106 8.49 -4.94 8.05
CA MET A 106 9.42 -5.53 7.10
C MET A 106 9.20 -7.04 7.01
N LEU A 107 9.17 -7.59 5.80
CA LEU A 107 9.15 -9.03 5.62
C LEU A 107 10.57 -9.61 5.81
N PRO A 108 10.69 -10.81 6.41
CA PRO A 108 11.93 -11.57 6.40
C PRO A 108 12.44 -11.70 4.97
N THR A 109 13.76 -11.74 4.81
CA THR A 109 14.41 -11.67 3.51
C THR A 109 13.88 -12.73 2.54
N GLU A 110 13.72 -13.96 3.02
CA GLU A 110 13.17 -15.11 2.31
C GLU A 110 11.71 -14.94 1.88
N ASN A 111 10.93 -14.08 2.56
CA ASN A 111 9.52 -13.83 2.26
C ASN A 111 9.30 -12.58 1.41
N ARG A 112 10.37 -11.82 1.09
CA ARG A 112 10.25 -10.69 0.17
C ARG A 112 10.00 -11.18 -1.26
N PRO A 113 9.13 -10.51 -2.03
CA PRO A 113 8.74 -10.99 -3.35
C PRO A 113 9.89 -11.13 -4.33
N PHE A 114 10.87 -10.23 -4.27
CA PHE A 114 11.99 -10.18 -5.22
C PHE A 114 13.27 -10.82 -4.67
N PHE A 115 13.18 -11.55 -3.55
CA PHE A 115 14.31 -12.29 -3.02
C PHE A 115 14.30 -13.73 -3.54
N GLY A 116 15.28 -14.06 -4.37
CA GLY A 116 15.36 -15.33 -5.08
C GLY A 116 14.26 -15.51 -6.13
N ASN A 117 14.16 -16.73 -6.68
CA ASN A 117 13.21 -17.05 -7.74
C ASN A 117 11.92 -17.63 -7.16
N LYS A 118 10.89 -16.78 -7.03
CA LYS A 118 9.56 -17.18 -6.53
C LYS A 118 8.61 -17.50 -7.68
N ARG A 119 8.01 -18.71 -7.65
CA ARG A 119 7.10 -19.17 -8.73
C ARG A 119 5.90 -18.23 -8.94
N TYR A 120 5.27 -17.75 -7.87
CA TYR A 120 4.10 -16.86 -7.98
C TYR A 120 4.46 -15.53 -8.66
N VAL A 121 5.67 -14.99 -8.44
CA VAL A 121 6.14 -13.76 -9.08
C VAL A 121 6.28 -13.97 -10.58
N VAL A 122 6.81 -15.11 -11.02
CA VAL A 122 6.90 -15.45 -12.45
C VAL A 122 5.51 -15.55 -13.07
N VAL A 123 4.59 -16.28 -12.44
CA VAL A 123 3.22 -16.45 -12.96
C VAL A 123 2.49 -15.12 -13.06
N PHE A 124 2.53 -14.30 -12.00
CA PHE A 124 1.93 -12.97 -12.02
C PHE A 124 2.61 -12.04 -13.02
N GLY A 125 3.92 -12.14 -13.18
CA GLY A 125 4.69 -11.37 -14.16
C GLY A 125 4.24 -11.70 -15.59
N LEU A 126 4.11 -12.98 -15.94
CA LEU A 126 3.65 -13.42 -17.26
C LEU A 126 2.22 -12.96 -17.56
N PHE A 127 1.32 -13.05 -16.58
CA PHE A 127 -0.04 -12.54 -16.71
C PHE A 127 -0.06 -11.03 -17.00
N HIS A 128 0.63 -10.22 -16.18
CA HIS A 128 0.68 -8.77 -16.36
C HIS A 128 1.39 -8.37 -17.66
N LEU A 129 2.45 -9.10 -18.05
CA LEU A 129 3.13 -8.88 -19.32
C LEU A 129 2.19 -9.14 -20.51
N SER A 130 1.37 -10.18 -20.44
CA SER A 130 0.39 -10.50 -21.50
C SER A 130 -0.65 -9.39 -21.65
N VAL A 131 -1.15 -8.84 -20.54
CA VAL A 131 -2.09 -7.71 -20.55
C VAL A 131 -1.45 -6.43 -21.05
N ALA A 132 -0.20 -6.14 -20.63
CA ALA A 132 0.55 -4.99 -21.12
C ALA A 132 0.80 -5.10 -22.63
N TYR A 133 1.18 -6.28 -23.10
CA TYR A 133 1.36 -6.55 -24.53
C TYR A 133 0.05 -6.37 -25.31
N GLY A 134 -1.07 -6.91 -24.82
CA GLY A 134 -2.39 -6.67 -25.43
C GLY A 134 -2.73 -5.18 -25.51
N SER A 135 -2.39 -4.41 -24.48
CA SER A 135 -2.64 -2.96 -24.45
C SER A 135 -1.94 -2.22 -25.58
N LEU A 136 -0.73 -2.65 -26.00
CA LEU A 136 0.02 -2.04 -27.12
C LEU A 136 -0.74 -2.06 -28.44
N PHE A 137 -1.58 -3.07 -28.66
CA PHE A 137 -2.30 -3.25 -29.93
C PHE A 137 -3.75 -2.78 -29.87
N LEU A 138 -4.33 -2.73 -28.68
CA LEU A 138 -5.75 -2.48 -28.52
C LEU A 138 -6.06 -1.00 -28.31
N THR A 139 -5.20 -0.25 -27.63
CA THR A 139 -5.52 1.10 -27.12
C THR A 139 -4.47 2.15 -27.48
N GLU A 140 -4.92 3.37 -27.78
CA GLU A 140 -4.06 4.55 -27.93
C GLU A 140 -3.49 5.01 -26.58
N SER A 141 -4.18 4.71 -25.48
CA SER A 141 -3.73 4.93 -24.10
C SER A 141 -2.78 3.85 -23.58
N TRP A 142 -2.14 3.07 -24.46
CA TRP A 142 -1.24 1.97 -24.07
C TRP A 142 -0.16 2.36 -23.06
N PRO A 143 0.50 3.54 -23.10
CA PRO A 143 1.56 3.84 -22.14
C PRO A 143 1.03 3.91 -20.70
N LEU A 144 -0.18 4.47 -20.53
CA LEU A 144 -0.86 4.53 -19.24
C LEU A 144 -1.33 3.14 -18.80
N CYS A 145 -1.89 2.35 -19.71
CA CYS A 145 -2.34 0.99 -19.42
C CYS A 145 -1.16 0.10 -19.02
N CYS A 146 -0.01 0.20 -19.70
CA CYS A 146 1.20 -0.53 -19.32
C CYS A 146 1.74 -0.10 -17.94
N LEU A 147 1.76 1.21 -17.65
CA LEU A 147 2.19 1.72 -16.35
C LEU A 147 1.28 1.23 -15.21
N LEU A 148 -0.04 1.30 -15.41
CA LEU A 148 -1.04 0.79 -14.47
C LEU A 148 -0.89 -0.73 -14.28
N THR A 149 -0.72 -1.48 -15.36
CA THR A 149 -0.50 -2.93 -15.31
C THR A 149 0.77 -3.27 -14.54
N PHE A 150 1.87 -2.54 -14.75
CA PHE A 150 3.09 -2.72 -13.98
C PHE A 150 2.90 -2.39 -12.48
N ALA A 151 2.22 -1.29 -12.16
CA ALA A 151 1.90 -0.96 -10.78
C ALA A 151 1.05 -2.05 -10.11
N SER A 152 0.05 -2.57 -10.81
CA SER A 152 -0.80 -3.68 -10.36
C SER A 152 0.02 -4.93 -10.05
N PHE A 153 1.00 -5.27 -10.90
CA PHE A 153 1.93 -6.37 -10.65
C PHE A 153 2.68 -6.18 -9.33
N ILE A 154 3.26 -5.00 -9.11
CA ILE A 154 3.98 -4.68 -7.87
C ILE A 154 3.06 -4.82 -6.65
N PHE A 155 1.82 -4.32 -6.72
CA PHE A 155 0.89 -4.43 -5.60
C PHE A 155 0.47 -5.89 -5.35
N LEU A 156 0.21 -6.67 -6.40
CA LEU A 156 -0.17 -8.07 -6.28
C LEU A 156 0.93 -8.92 -5.64
N VAL A 157 2.18 -8.81 -6.10
CA VAL A 157 3.27 -9.64 -5.54
C VAL A 157 3.56 -9.28 -4.08
N ASN A 158 3.44 -8.01 -3.71
CA ASN A 158 3.58 -7.58 -2.32
C ASN A 158 2.39 -8.04 -1.46
N ALA A 159 1.15 -7.89 -1.95
CA ALA A 159 -0.04 -8.40 -1.28
C ALA A 159 0.08 -9.90 -1.00
N TRP A 160 0.47 -10.68 -2.03
CA TRP A 160 0.67 -12.12 -1.92
C TRP A 160 1.71 -12.47 -0.85
N SER A 161 2.87 -11.80 -0.90
CA SER A 161 3.94 -12.02 0.07
C SER A 161 3.50 -11.71 1.50
N CYS A 162 2.80 -10.59 1.71
CA CYS A 162 2.25 -10.23 3.01
C CYS A 162 1.14 -11.18 3.48
N PHE A 163 0.31 -11.68 2.57
CA PHE A 163 -0.80 -12.57 2.91
C PHE A 163 -0.31 -13.93 3.40
N PHE A 164 0.68 -14.50 2.69
CA PHE A 164 1.22 -15.84 2.95
C PHE A 164 2.48 -15.86 3.82
N THR A 165 2.87 -14.74 4.42
CA THR A 165 4.02 -14.74 5.34
C THR A 165 3.65 -15.37 6.67
N ASP A 166 4.54 -16.19 7.23
CA ASP A 166 4.37 -16.79 8.56
C ASP A 166 4.85 -15.85 9.67
N SER A 167 5.64 -14.85 9.31
CA SER A 167 6.20 -13.86 10.23
C SER A 167 6.54 -12.54 9.53
N TYR A 168 6.67 -11.50 10.32
CA TYR A 168 7.20 -10.20 9.91
C TYR A 168 8.05 -9.59 11.02
N ILE A 169 8.84 -8.58 10.67
CA ILE A 169 9.71 -7.87 11.59
C ILE A 169 9.14 -6.46 11.76
N LEU A 170 8.99 -6.04 13.01
CA LEU A 170 8.64 -4.67 13.35
C LEU A 170 9.93 -3.88 13.60
N CYS A 171 10.17 -2.88 12.76
CA CYS A 171 11.39 -2.09 12.79
C CYS A 171 11.09 -0.64 13.15
N GLU A 172 12.04 0.03 13.79
CA GLU A 172 12.04 1.46 14.01
C GLU A 172 12.56 2.19 12.76
N HIS A 173 11.92 3.30 12.41
CA HIS A 173 12.42 4.18 11.36
C HIS A 173 13.68 4.91 11.85
N ARG A 174 14.82 4.55 11.27
CA ARG A 174 16.11 5.21 11.50
C ARG A 174 16.42 6.13 10.32
N ARG A 175 16.93 7.33 10.61
CA ARG A 175 17.19 8.36 9.58
C ARG A 175 18.58 8.20 8.98
N TYR A 176 19.53 7.73 9.77
CA TYR A 176 20.93 7.61 9.36
C TYR A 176 21.45 6.20 9.56
N GLU A 177 22.42 5.81 8.74
CA GLU A 177 23.02 4.47 8.77
C GLU A 177 23.78 4.19 10.07
N TRP A 178 24.41 5.22 10.66
CA TRP A 178 25.08 5.07 11.94
C TRP A 178 24.10 4.75 13.08
N ASP A 179 22.84 5.21 13.00
CA ASP A 179 21.79 4.90 13.98
C ASP A 179 21.39 3.42 13.99
N MET A 180 21.80 2.63 12.97
CA MET A 180 21.50 1.19 12.86
C MET A 180 22.41 0.34 13.76
N LYS A 181 23.55 0.90 14.21
CA LYS A 181 24.47 0.23 15.13
C LYS A 181 24.00 0.33 16.58
N ASP A 182 23.19 1.34 16.89
CA ASP A 182 22.63 1.55 18.22
C ASP A 182 21.54 0.51 18.52
N GLN A 183 21.31 0.23 19.80
CA GLN A 183 20.20 -0.63 20.18
C GLN A 183 18.84 0.06 19.94
N PRO A 184 17.80 -0.68 19.46
CA PRO A 184 17.88 -2.01 18.85
C PRO A 184 18.64 -2.03 17.52
N THR A 185 19.55 -2.99 17.36
CA THR A 185 20.38 -3.16 16.15
C THR A 185 19.51 -3.32 14.90
N ASP A 186 19.91 -2.65 13.82
CA ASP A 186 19.16 -2.56 12.56
C ASP A 186 17.74 -1.97 12.72
N GLY A 187 17.46 -1.34 13.87
CA GLY A 187 16.13 -0.88 14.25
C GLY A 187 15.15 -2.02 14.55
N ILE A 188 15.60 -3.28 14.68
CA ILE A 188 14.69 -4.43 14.85
C ILE A 188 14.16 -4.47 16.27
N ILE A 189 12.86 -4.21 16.45
CA ILE A 189 12.25 -4.14 17.77
C ILE A 189 11.65 -5.48 18.18
N CYS A 190 11.01 -6.19 17.24
CA CYS A 190 10.35 -7.45 17.53
C CYS A 190 10.12 -8.29 16.27
N HIS A 191 10.31 -9.60 16.41
CA HIS A 191 9.84 -10.57 15.45
C HIS A 191 8.40 -10.94 15.76
N VAL A 192 7.53 -10.83 14.76
CA VAL A 192 6.10 -11.07 14.92
C VAL A 192 5.69 -12.27 14.09
N VAL A 193 5.06 -13.25 14.72
CA VAL A 193 4.54 -14.46 14.07
C VAL A 193 3.08 -14.26 13.72
N VAL A 194 2.71 -14.62 12.50
CA VAL A 194 1.35 -14.54 11.96
C VAL A 194 0.64 -15.84 12.30
N ARG A 195 -0.27 -15.81 13.29
CA ARG A 195 -0.91 -17.04 13.80
C ARG A 195 -1.65 -17.81 12.71
N ARG A 196 -2.32 -17.11 11.79
CA ARG A 196 -3.10 -17.75 10.71
C ARG A 196 -2.28 -18.62 9.75
N ASN A 197 -0.96 -18.41 9.66
CA ASN A 197 -0.10 -19.12 8.72
C ASN A 197 0.94 -20.03 9.43
N SER A 198 1.22 -19.78 10.71
CA SER A 198 2.25 -20.50 11.49
C SER A 198 1.81 -21.80 12.19
N GLY A 199 0.52 -22.15 12.12
CA GLY A 199 -0.03 -23.35 12.76
C GLY A 199 -0.08 -23.27 14.29
N GLU A 200 -0.31 -24.41 14.95
CA GLU A 200 -0.30 -24.49 16.43
C GLU A 200 1.14 -24.50 16.96
N MET A 201 1.62 -23.35 17.40
CA MET A 201 2.85 -23.25 18.19
C MET A 201 2.52 -23.16 19.68
N GLU A 202 2.88 -24.20 20.46
CA GLU A 202 2.65 -24.27 21.91
C GLU A 202 3.47 -23.23 22.70
N LYS A 203 4.68 -22.87 22.25
CA LYS A 203 5.55 -21.86 22.89
C LYS A 203 6.35 -21.08 21.85
N LEU A 204 6.28 -19.75 21.92
CA LEU A 204 7.13 -18.85 21.14
C LEU A 204 8.46 -18.61 21.87
N PRO A 205 9.56 -18.35 21.14
CA PRO A 205 10.79 -17.80 21.73
C PRO A 205 10.52 -16.48 22.47
N ILE A 206 11.42 -16.14 23.40
CA ILE A 206 11.26 -15.00 24.34
C ILE A 206 11.04 -13.65 23.62
N ASP A 207 11.65 -13.47 22.44
CA ASP A 207 11.63 -12.20 21.69
C ASP A 207 10.63 -12.18 20.52
N VAL A 208 9.72 -13.15 20.50
CA VAL A 208 8.72 -13.33 19.43
C VAL A 208 7.31 -13.15 19.99
N GLN A 209 6.50 -12.34 19.32
CA GLN A 209 5.09 -12.13 19.68
C GLN A 209 4.18 -12.58 18.56
N PHE A 210 2.97 -13.01 18.89
CA PHE A 210 1.94 -13.21 17.87
C PHE A 210 1.33 -11.87 17.44
N ASP A 211 0.95 -11.76 16.18
CA ASP A 211 0.32 -10.58 15.58
C ASP A 211 -0.99 -10.16 16.29
N ASP A 212 -1.75 -11.13 16.79
CA ASP A 212 -2.99 -10.91 17.55
C ASP A 212 -2.77 -10.42 19.00
N LYS A 213 -1.57 -10.60 19.54
CA LYS A 213 -1.19 -10.24 20.92
C LYS A 213 -0.16 -9.12 20.99
N LEU A 214 0.25 -8.57 19.85
CA LEU A 214 1.31 -7.58 19.74
C LEU A 214 0.96 -6.30 20.53
N ASN A 215 1.71 -6.03 21.60
CA ASN A 215 1.56 -4.79 22.37
C ASN A 215 2.61 -3.75 21.96
N THR A 216 2.27 -2.96 20.96
CA THR A 216 3.13 -1.92 20.39
C THR A 216 3.41 -0.77 21.34
N SER A 217 2.53 -0.48 22.30
CA SER A 217 2.73 0.61 23.27
C SER A 217 3.94 0.36 24.19
N ILE A 218 4.16 -0.90 24.59
CA ILE A 218 5.30 -1.33 25.40
C ILE A 218 6.59 -1.28 24.56
N LEU A 219 6.51 -1.68 23.29
CA LEU A 219 7.63 -1.65 22.35
C LEU A 219 8.11 -0.21 22.09
N VAL A 220 7.18 0.72 21.85
CA VAL A 220 7.49 2.15 21.69
C VAL A 220 8.10 2.74 22.97
N TYR A 221 7.61 2.35 24.15
CA TYR A 221 8.19 2.79 25.42
C TYR A 221 9.65 2.35 25.57
N ARG A 222 9.97 1.08 25.30
CA ARG A 222 11.34 0.56 25.37
C ARG A 222 12.28 1.27 24.39
N VAL A 223 11.80 1.57 23.18
CA VAL A 223 12.57 2.35 22.19
C VAL A 223 12.87 3.76 22.71
N LEU A 224 11.85 4.46 23.23
CA LEU A 224 12.02 5.81 23.81
C LEU A 224 12.95 5.81 25.03
N GLU A 225 12.92 4.77 25.84
CA GLU A 225 13.80 4.59 26.99
C GLU A 225 15.26 4.35 26.55
N SER A 226 15.50 3.49 25.55
CA SER A 226 16.85 3.27 25.00
C SER A 226 17.47 4.57 24.46
N ARG A 227 16.69 5.40 23.76
CA ARG A 227 17.13 6.72 23.26
C ARG A 227 17.46 7.71 24.39
N ARG A 228 16.82 7.58 25.56
CA ARG A 228 17.12 8.40 26.75
C ARG A 228 18.38 7.91 27.47
N GLY A 229 18.66 6.61 27.41
CA GLY A 229 19.89 6.02 27.93
C GLY A 229 21.11 6.46 27.13
N SER A 230 21.09 6.34 25.80
CA SER A 230 22.25 6.67 24.97
C SER A 230 22.63 8.15 25.04
N ARG A 231 21.66 9.07 25.13
CA ARG A 231 21.93 10.51 25.32
C ARG A 231 22.53 10.92 26.67
N LYS A 232 22.53 10.02 27.65
CA LYS A 232 23.14 10.30 28.97
C LYS A 232 24.60 9.85 29.06
N GLU A 233 25.09 9.12 28.07
CA GLU A 233 26.46 8.64 28.00
C GLU A 233 27.36 9.48 27.06
N ASP A 234 26.78 10.52 26.44
CA ASP A 234 27.47 11.60 25.72
C ASP A 234 27.63 12.86 26.60
#